data_AF-A0A7X5VAP7-F1
#
_entry.id   AF-A0A7X5VAP7-F1
#
_cell.length_a   1.000
_cell.length_b   1.000
_cell.length_c   1.000
_cell.angle_alpha   90.00
_cell.angle_beta   90.00
_cell.angle_gamma   90.00
#
_symmetry.space_group_name_H-M   'P 1'
#
loop_
_entity.id
_entity.type
_entity.pdbx_description
1 polymer ?
#
loop_
_entity_poly.entity_id
_entity_poly.type
_entity_poly.pdbx_seq_one_letter_code
_entity_poly.pdbx_strand_id
1 'polypeptide(L)'
;MTDSIWTRERKATPPKETLSRAQIVAAAMAILDADGVTGLSMRKLAAKLDAGATSLYWHVPTKDDLVDLLIDEVWSEIDVPEPELAGWRNGALLFGHSLRSAVLRHPWLPEVMYTRPSIGPHAMALGERGLALFGAAGFSDHDIDLAMGSVMSYVLGTVSAEVATREMVRKSGRSEESWVRERLEEAQAVAVDYPEMQESVRRRTSAGLDTSLTENFVFGLDALLDGLEARVKK
;
A
#
# COMPACT_ATOMS: atom_id res chain seq x y z
N MET A 1 -27.51 7.22 5.70
CA MET A 1 -26.35 6.33 5.49
C MET A 1 -26.63 5.57 4.21
N THR A 2 -25.87 5.85 3.15
CA THR A 2 -25.98 5.13 1.88
C THR A 2 -25.54 3.69 2.12
N ASP A 3 -26.30 2.72 1.59
CA ASP A 3 -26.00 1.29 1.73
C ASP A 3 -24.64 0.95 1.08
N SER A 4 -23.82 0.14 1.75
CA SER A 4 -22.43 -0.15 1.33
C SER A 4 -22.39 -1.06 0.10
N ILE A 5 -21.38 -0.91 -0.78
CA ILE A 5 -21.17 -1.79 -1.94
C ILE A 5 -21.02 -3.28 -1.56
N TRP A 6 -20.66 -3.55 -0.30
CA TRP A 6 -20.45 -4.90 0.24
C TRP A 6 -21.74 -5.56 0.74
N THR A 7 -22.73 -4.77 1.17
CA THR A 7 -23.98 -5.26 1.76
C THR A 7 -25.19 -5.15 0.83
N ARG A 8 -25.09 -4.32 -0.21
CA ARG A 8 -26.17 -4.08 -1.15
C ARG A 8 -26.45 -5.32 -2.01
N GLU A 9 -27.74 -5.66 -2.18
CA GLU A 9 -28.15 -6.75 -3.07
C GLU A 9 -27.65 -6.52 -4.51
N ARG A 10 -26.96 -7.52 -5.05
CA ARG A 10 -26.53 -7.52 -6.45
C ARG A 10 -27.77 -7.67 -7.33
N LYS A 11 -27.97 -6.75 -8.29
CA LYS A 11 -29.01 -6.93 -9.32
C LYS A 11 -28.82 -8.28 -10.00
N ALA A 12 -29.92 -9.05 -10.12
CA ALA A 12 -29.91 -10.42 -10.65
C ALA A 12 -29.38 -10.49 -12.10
N THR A 13 -28.94 -11.71 -12.46
CA THR A 13 -28.19 -12.12 -13.66
C THR A 13 -28.21 -11.11 -14.81
N PRO A 14 -27.03 -10.61 -15.25
CA PRO A 14 -26.98 -9.65 -16.34
C PRO A 14 -27.60 -10.27 -17.60
N PRO A 15 -28.16 -9.46 -18.51
CA PRO A 15 -28.31 -9.87 -19.90
C PRO A 15 -26.94 -10.41 -20.39
N LYS A 16 -26.88 -11.19 -21.48
CA LYS A 16 -25.61 -11.57 -22.10
C LYS A 16 -24.79 -10.31 -22.47
N GLU A 17 -24.06 -9.75 -21.52
CA GLU A 17 -23.21 -8.59 -21.65
C GLU A 17 -21.76 -9.05 -21.54
N THR A 18 -20.94 -8.53 -22.44
CA THR A 18 -19.50 -8.76 -22.56
C THR A 18 -18.69 -8.12 -21.42
N LEU A 19 -19.35 -7.37 -20.53
CA LEU A 19 -18.75 -6.59 -19.45
C LEU A 19 -19.06 -7.20 -18.08
N SER A 20 -18.04 -7.32 -17.25
CA SER A 20 -18.11 -7.82 -15.88
C SER A 20 -17.47 -6.83 -14.92
N ARG A 21 -17.85 -6.89 -13.64
CA ARG A 21 -17.23 -6.10 -12.57
C ARG A 21 -15.71 -6.33 -12.50
N ALA A 22 -15.25 -7.56 -12.68
CA ALA A 22 -13.82 -7.88 -12.71
C ALA A 22 -13.08 -7.15 -13.85
N GLN A 23 -13.66 -7.10 -15.06
CA GLN A 23 -13.08 -6.33 -16.17
C GLN A 23 -13.07 -4.82 -15.88
N ILE A 24 -14.12 -4.29 -15.23
CA ILE A 24 -14.20 -2.89 -14.83
C ILE A 24 -13.11 -2.55 -13.81
N VAL A 25 -12.96 -3.35 -12.75
CA VAL A 25 -11.93 -3.18 -11.72
C VAL A 25 -10.54 -3.26 -12.33
N ALA A 26 -10.23 -4.29 -13.13
CA ALA A 26 -8.93 -4.44 -13.78
C ALA A 26 -8.58 -3.25 -14.69
N ALA A 27 -9.54 -2.76 -15.49
CA ALA A 27 -9.31 -1.61 -16.36
C ALA A 27 -9.11 -0.31 -15.58
N ALA A 28 -9.84 -0.12 -14.47
CA ALA A 28 -9.70 1.03 -13.60
C ALA A 28 -8.37 0.99 -12.81
N MET A 29 -7.95 -0.18 -12.34
CA MET A 29 -6.65 -0.43 -11.71
C MET A 29 -5.53 0.04 -12.64
N ALA A 30 -5.55 -0.42 -13.90
CA ALA A 30 -4.58 -0.02 -14.91
C ALA A 30 -4.60 1.48 -15.26
N ILE A 31 -5.70 2.20 -15.02
CA ILE A 31 -5.73 3.67 -15.16
C ILE A 31 -5.07 4.31 -13.93
N LEU A 32 -5.37 3.84 -12.73
CA LEU A 32 -4.82 4.39 -11.49
C LEU A 32 -3.31 4.16 -11.39
N ASP A 33 -2.82 2.98 -11.78
CA ASP A 33 -1.38 2.67 -11.75
C ASP A 33 -0.58 3.56 -12.71
N ALA A 34 -1.18 3.95 -13.84
CA ALA A 34 -0.53 4.78 -14.85
C ALA A 34 -0.68 6.29 -14.58
N ASP A 35 -1.87 6.73 -14.20
CA ASP A 35 -2.26 8.15 -14.19
C ASP A 35 -2.64 8.67 -12.79
N GLY A 36 -2.57 7.82 -11.76
CA GLY A 36 -2.98 8.16 -10.40
C GLY A 36 -4.48 8.41 -10.24
N VAL A 37 -4.88 8.81 -9.01
CA VAL A 37 -6.29 9.02 -8.61
C VAL A 37 -7.01 10.05 -9.48
N THR A 38 -6.30 11.12 -9.86
CA THR A 38 -6.83 12.20 -10.70
C THR A 38 -7.09 11.74 -12.14
N GLY A 39 -6.37 10.71 -12.60
CA GLY A 39 -6.53 10.12 -13.93
C GLY A 39 -7.82 9.31 -14.09
N LEU A 40 -8.44 8.86 -13.00
CA LEU A 40 -9.64 8.02 -13.04
C LEU A 40 -10.94 8.84 -13.14
N SER A 41 -11.68 8.62 -14.21
CA SER A 41 -13.08 9.08 -14.36
C SER A 41 -13.94 7.99 -15.00
N MET A 42 -15.24 7.96 -14.66
CA MET A 42 -16.18 6.98 -15.24
C MET A 42 -16.24 7.07 -16.76
N ARG A 43 -16.12 8.29 -17.33
CA ARG A 43 -16.08 8.51 -18.78
C ARG A 43 -14.83 7.92 -19.42
N LYS A 44 -13.65 8.12 -18.83
CA LYS A 44 -12.39 7.56 -19.35
C LYS A 44 -12.39 6.03 -19.24
N LEU A 45 -12.94 5.50 -18.15
CA LEU A 45 -13.11 4.06 -17.96
C LEU A 45 -14.05 3.44 -19.00
N ALA A 46 -15.20 4.07 -19.27
CA ALA A 46 -16.12 3.68 -20.35
C ALA A 46 -15.44 3.62 -21.71
N ALA A 47 -14.71 4.68 -22.06
CA ALA A 47 -13.96 4.72 -23.31
C ALA A 47 -12.88 3.62 -23.40
N LYS A 48 -12.17 3.34 -22.29
CA LYS A 48 -11.16 2.27 -22.24
C LYS A 48 -11.75 0.87 -22.42
N LEU A 49 -12.99 0.66 -21.99
CA LEU A 49 -13.69 -0.63 -22.04
C LEU A 49 -14.56 -0.81 -23.29
N ASP A 50 -14.59 0.17 -24.19
CA ASP A 50 -15.54 0.23 -25.32
C ASP A 50 -16.99 -0.05 -24.88
N ALA A 51 -17.35 0.48 -23.70
CA ALA A 51 -18.63 0.22 -23.05
C ALA A 51 -19.45 1.51 -22.90
N GLY A 52 -20.78 1.37 -22.95
CA GLY A 52 -21.69 2.46 -22.61
C GLY A 52 -21.62 2.80 -21.12
N ALA A 53 -21.71 4.09 -20.78
CA ALA A 53 -21.68 4.55 -19.38
C ALA A 53 -22.77 3.88 -18.51
N THR A 54 -23.94 3.62 -19.09
CA THR A 54 -25.06 2.93 -18.41
C THR A 54 -24.69 1.52 -17.96
N SER A 55 -23.96 0.76 -18.78
CA SER A 55 -23.50 -0.60 -18.43
C SER A 55 -22.52 -0.58 -17.26
N LEU A 56 -21.61 0.39 -17.23
CA LEU A 56 -20.70 0.61 -16.10
C LEU A 56 -21.45 0.88 -14.79
N TYR A 57 -22.39 1.83 -14.81
CA TYR A 57 -23.17 2.19 -13.62
C TYR A 57 -24.10 1.06 -13.13
N TRP A 58 -24.42 0.08 -13.98
CA TRP A 58 -25.15 -1.11 -13.55
C TRP A 58 -24.30 -2.00 -12.63
N HIS A 59 -23.01 -2.17 -12.96
CA HIS A 59 -22.08 -2.97 -12.14
C HIS A 59 -21.50 -2.21 -10.95
N VAL A 60 -21.22 -0.91 -11.14
CA VAL A 60 -20.55 -0.06 -10.15
C VAL A 60 -21.23 1.31 -10.13
N PRO A 61 -22.18 1.53 -9.20
CA PRO A 61 -23.08 2.68 -9.24
C PRO A 61 -22.40 4.04 -9.13
N THR A 62 -21.27 4.13 -8.44
CA THR A 62 -20.55 5.38 -8.23
C THR A 62 -19.04 5.21 -8.41
N LYS A 63 -18.32 6.33 -8.61
CA LYS A 63 -16.86 6.34 -8.57
C LYS A 63 -16.34 5.90 -7.19
N ASP A 64 -17.04 6.25 -6.12
CA ASP A 64 -16.64 5.86 -4.78
C ASP A 64 -16.76 4.35 -4.57
N ASP A 65 -17.86 3.73 -5.02
CA ASP A 65 -17.99 2.27 -5.01
C ASP A 65 -16.82 1.63 -5.78
N LEU A 66 -16.47 2.18 -6.95
CA LEU A 66 -15.34 1.67 -7.74
C LEU A 66 -14.01 1.73 -6.97
N VAL A 67 -13.75 2.83 -6.26
CA VAL A 67 -12.53 2.99 -5.46
C VAL A 67 -12.50 2.00 -4.29
N ASP A 68 -13.64 1.73 -3.64
CA ASP A 68 -13.71 0.70 -2.59
C ASP A 68 -13.37 -0.69 -3.14
N LEU A 69 -13.88 -1.01 -4.34
CA LEU A 69 -13.56 -2.27 -5.02
C LEU A 69 -12.08 -2.39 -5.39
N LEU A 70 -11.47 -1.29 -5.83
CA LEU A 70 -10.06 -1.26 -6.20
C LEU A 70 -9.15 -1.42 -4.99
N ILE A 71 -9.48 -0.76 -3.87
CA ILE A 71 -8.76 -0.93 -2.62
C ILE A 71 -8.82 -2.39 -2.15
N ASP A 72 -10.02 -3.00 -2.17
CA ASP A 72 -10.18 -4.39 -1.76
C ASP A 72 -9.43 -5.37 -2.69
N GLU A 73 -9.40 -5.09 -3.99
CA GLU A 73 -8.59 -5.87 -4.93
C GLU A 73 -7.09 -5.81 -4.58
N VAL A 74 -6.56 -4.64 -4.20
CA VAL A 74 -5.16 -4.52 -3.74
C VAL A 74 -4.90 -5.33 -2.47
N TRP A 75 -5.87 -5.40 -1.55
CA TRP A 75 -5.76 -6.27 -0.36
C TRP A 75 -5.68 -7.76 -0.70
N SER A 76 -6.20 -8.18 -1.86
CA SER A 76 -6.07 -9.56 -2.33
C SER A 76 -4.64 -9.93 -2.71
N GLU A 77 -3.79 -8.94 -3.01
CA GLU A 77 -2.38 -9.14 -3.40
C GLU A 77 -1.44 -9.29 -2.21
N ILE A 78 -1.96 -9.12 -0.98
CA ILE A 78 -1.15 -9.15 0.23
C ILE A 78 -1.19 -10.52 0.89
N ASP A 79 0.01 -11.10 0.96
CA ASP A 79 0.26 -12.39 1.57
C ASP A 79 0.49 -12.25 3.07
N VAL A 80 -0.25 -13.06 3.83
CA VAL A 80 -0.01 -13.31 5.24
C VAL A 80 0.03 -14.82 5.39
N PRO A 81 1.21 -15.43 5.57
CA PRO A 81 1.31 -16.87 5.62
C PRO A 81 0.74 -17.40 6.93
N GLU A 82 0.25 -18.63 6.89
CA GLU A 82 -0.20 -19.34 8.09
C GLU A 82 0.97 -19.45 9.10
N PRO A 83 0.73 -19.16 10.39
CA PRO A 83 1.80 -19.16 11.39
C PRO A 83 2.47 -20.53 11.55
N GLU A 84 1.77 -21.63 11.29
CA GLU A 84 2.31 -23.00 11.34
C GLU A 84 3.38 -23.26 10.27
N LEU A 85 3.35 -22.52 9.15
CA LEU A 85 4.28 -22.70 8.04
C LEU A 85 5.57 -21.89 8.22
N ALA A 86 5.45 -20.65 8.69
CA ALA A 86 6.57 -19.71 8.72
C ALA A 86 7.03 -19.33 10.14
N GLY A 87 6.20 -19.56 11.16
CA GLY A 87 6.31 -18.91 12.46
C GLY A 87 5.90 -17.44 12.39
N TRP A 88 5.46 -16.89 13.52
CA TRP A 88 4.89 -15.54 13.56
C TRP A 88 5.85 -14.46 13.04
N ARG A 89 7.14 -14.57 13.36
CA ARG A 89 8.14 -13.54 13.01
C ARG A 89 8.41 -13.49 11.50
N ASN A 90 8.67 -14.63 10.88
CA ASN A 90 8.86 -14.67 9.42
C ASN A 90 7.55 -14.34 8.69
N GLY A 91 6.40 -14.73 9.24
CA GLY A 91 5.11 -14.36 8.68
C GLY A 91 4.86 -12.85 8.73
N ALA A 92 5.25 -12.16 9.81
CA ALA A 92 5.13 -10.72 9.92
C ALA A 92 6.11 -9.98 8.99
N LEU A 93 7.31 -10.52 8.79
CA LEU A 93 8.24 -10.04 7.76
C LEU A 93 7.63 -10.18 6.37
N LEU A 94 7.11 -11.36 6.00
CA LEU A 94 6.49 -11.59 4.71
C LEU A 94 5.29 -10.67 4.49
N PHE A 95 4.45 -10.50 5.50
CA PHE A 95 3.34 -9.56 5.47
C PHE A 95 3.81 -8.13 5.18
N GLY A 96 4.80 -7.64 5.91
CA GLY A 96 5.36 -6.30 5.70
C GLY A 96 5.94 -6.12 4.29
N HIS A 97 6.69 -7.11 3.80
CA HIS A 97 7.26 -7.09 2.45
C HIS A 97 6.19 -7.15 1.36
N SER A 98 5.17 -8.01 1.52
CA SER A 98 4.08 -8.17 0.58
C SER A 98 3.23 -6.88 0.49
N LEU A 99 2.91 -6.27 1.65
CA LEU A 99 2.26 -4.96 1.71
C LEU A 99 3.10 -3.87 1.03
N ARG A 100 4.43 -3.83 1.27
CA ARG A 100 5.32 -2.89 0.57
C ARG A 100 5.25 -3.09 -0.94
N SER A 101 5.34 -4.33 -1.41
CA SER A 101 5.26 -4.65 -2.84
C SER A 101 3.93 -4.22 -3.47
N ALA A 102 2.81 -4.45 -2.78
CA ALA A 102 1.49 -4.01 -3.24
C ALA A 102 1.39 -2.47 -3.35
N VAL A 103 1.85 -1.73 -2.34
CA VAL A 103 1.82 -0.25 -2.35
C VAL A 103 2.76 0.32 -3.42
N LEU A 104 3.93 -0.29 -3.65
CA LEU A 104 4.83 0.12 -4.71
C LEU A 104 4.26 -0.14 -6.11
N ARG A 105 3.47 -1.21 -6.27
CA ARG A 105 2.74 -1.51 -7.51
C ARG A 105 1.56 -0.56 -7.72
N HIS A 106 0.90 -0.16 -6.63
CA HIS A 106 -0.28 0.69 -6.61
C HIS A 106 -0.03 1.98 -5.80
N PRO A 107 0.81 2.90 -6.30
CA PRO A 107 1.26 4.09 -5.55
C PRO A 107 0.14 5.08 -5.21
N TRP A 108 -1.04 4.93 -5.83
CA TRP A 108 -2.25 5.71 -5.56
C TRP A 108 -2.98 5.27 -4.28
N LEU A 109 -2.72 4.06 -3.76
CA LEU A 109 -3.44 3.49 -2.63
C LEU A 109 -3.45 4.39 -1.37
N PRO A 110 -2.30 4.94 -0.92
CA PRO A 110 -2.27 5.74 0.30
C PRO A 110 -3.09 7.03 0.25
N GLU A 111 -3.35 7.57 -0.96
CA GLU A 111 -4.14 8.80 -1.14
C GLU A 111 -5.63 8.59 -0.80
N VAL A 112 -6.15 7.37 -0.99
CA VAL A 112 -7.59 7.10 -0.93
C VAL A 112 -8.00 6.18 0.23
N MET A 113 -7.13 5.28 0.67
CA MET A 113 -7.51 4.23 1.62
C MET A 113 -7.90 4.75 3.01
N TYR A 114 -7.30 5.85 3.50
CA TYR A 114 -7.55 6.36 4.85
C TYR A 114 -8.93 6.98 5.06
N THR A 115 -9.67 7.23 3.98
CA THR A 115 -10.99 7.85 4.03
C THR A 115 -12.13 6.82 3.96
N ARG A 116 -11.80 5.53 3.90
CA ARG A 116 -12.73 4.45 3.55
C ARG A 116 -12.61 3.27 4.51
N PRO A 117 -13.73 2.74 5.04
CA PRO A 117 -13.69 1.53 5.85
C PRO A 117 -13.24 0.32 5.02
N SER A 118 -12.22 -0.39 5.50
CA SER A 118 -11.73 -1.62 4.86
C SER A 118 -12.57 -2.83 5.31
N ILE A 119 -13.76 -2.97 4.70
CA ILE A 119 -14.74 -4.01 5.07
C ILE A 119 -15.13 -4.92 3.90
N GLY A 120 -14.35 -4.91 2.81
CA GLY A 120 -14.52 -5.83 1.70
C GLY A 120 -14.03 -7.25 2.01
N PRO A 121 -14.40 -8.26 1.20
CA PRO A 121 -14.06 -9.65 1.44
C PRO A 121 -12.55 -9.90 1.50
N HIS A 122 -11.73 -9.21 0.69
CA HIS A 122 -10.29 -9.38 0.73
C HIS A 122 -9.68 -8.70 1.96
N ALA A 123 -10.17 -7.51 2.34
CA ALA A 123 -9.80 -6.86 3.59
C ALA A 123 -10.10 -7.75 4.81
N MET A 124 -11.30 -8.34 4.87
CA MET A 124 -11.72 -9.21 5.96
C MET A 124 -10.89 -10.49 6.02
N ALA A 125 -10.58 -11.10 4.87
CA ALA A 125 -9.72 -12.28 4.81
C ALA A 125 -8.27 -11.97 5.20
N LEU A 126 -7.75 -10.79 4.82
CA LEU A 126 -6.44 -10.32 5.25
C LEU A 126 -6.41 -10.08 6.77
N GLY A 127 -7.46 -9.47 7.31
CA GLY A 127 -7.67 -9.30 8.74
C GLY A 127 -7.63 -10.62 9.50
N GLU A 128 -8.45 -11.60 9.08
CA GLU A 128 -8.49 -12.94 9.69
C GLU A 128 -7.09 -13.59 9.75
N ARG A 129 -6.34 -13.59 8.63
CA ARG A 129 -4.97 -14.12 8.59
C ARG A 129 -4.01 -13.34 9.48
N GLY A 130 -4.12 -12.01 9.50
CA GLY A 130 -3.32 -11.16 10.38
C GLY A 130 -3.59 -11.44 11.86
N LEU A 131 -4.85 -11.56 12.24
CA LEU A 131 -5.26 -11.90 13.60
C LEU A 131 -4.70 -13.26 14.03
N ALA A 132 -4.78 -14.27 13.16
CA ALA A 132 -4.19 -15.59 13.42
C ALA A 132 -2.66 -15.51 13.59
N LEU A 133 -1.97 -14.78 12.70
CA LEU A 133 -0.52 -14.61 12.74
C LEU A 133 -0.03 -13.96 14.03
N PHE A 134 -0.61 -12.82 14.42
CA PHE A 134 -0.22 -12.09 15.63
C PHE A 134 -0.75 -12.78 16.90
N GLY A 135 -1.87 -13.49 16.84
CA GLY A 135 -2.31 -14.39 17.91
C GLY A 135 -1.30 -15.51 18.18
N ALA A 136 -0.74 -16.12 17.14
CA ALA A 136 0.32 -17.12 17.27
C ALA A 136 1.64 -16.56 17.81
N ALA A 137 1.86 -15.24 17.72
CA ALA A 137 2.97 -14.58 18.41
C ALA A 137 2.78 -14.53 19.92
N GLY A 138 1.53 -14.62 20.40
CA GLY A 138 1.12 -14.55 21.81
C GLY A 138 0.39 -13.25 22.20
N PHE A 139 0.03 -12.39 21.23
CA PHE A 139 -0.87 -11.27 21.50
C PHE A 139 -2.31 -11.76 21.72
N SER A 140 -3.09 -11.03 22.51
CA SER A 140 -4.51 -11.32 22.78
C SER A 140 -5.37 -10.05 22.73
N ASP A 141 -6.69 -10.25 22.65
CA ASP A 141 -7.68 -9.16 22.69
C ASP A 141 -7.35 -8.03 21.68
N HIS A 142 -7.44 -6.78 22.15
CA HIS A 142 -7.16 -5.62 21.35
C HIS A 142 -5.68 -5.46 20.96
N ASP A 143 -4.75 -6.12 21.67
CA ASP A 143 -3.32 -5.99 21.36
C ASP A 143 -2.96 -6.66 20.03
N ILE A 144 -3.75 -7.63 19.57
CA ILE A 144 -3.57 -8.23 18.23
C ILE A 144 -3.81 -7.17 17.14
N ASP A 145 -4.91 -6.41 17.26
CA ASP A 145 -5.23 -5.33 16.33
C ASP A 145 -4.15 -4.24 16.35
N LEU A 146 -3.66 -3.90 17.54
CA LEU A 146 -2.60 -2.89 17.70
C LEU A 146 -1.27 -3.37 17.09
N ALA A 147 -0.92 -4.65 17.23
CA ALA A 147 0.28 -5.22 16.63
C ALA A 147 0.19 -5.20 15.09
N MET A 148 -0.91 -5.72 14.53
CA MET A 148 -1.13 -5.72 13.08
C MET A 148 -1.18 -4.30 12.52
N GLY A 149 -1.93 -3.40 13.17
CA GLY A 149 -2.06 -2.00 12.79
C GLY A 149 -0.74 -1.25 12.85
N SER A 150 0.15 -1.58 13.78
CA SER A 150 1.49 -0.99 13.88
C SER A 150 2.37 -1.36 12.68
N VAL A 151 2.35 -2.63 12.27
CA VAL A 151 3.08 -3.08 11.07
C VAL A 151 2.53 -2.41 9.82
N MET A 152 1.21 -2.40 9.63
CA MET A 152 0.59 -1.70 8.50
C MET A 152 0.96 -0.22 8.48
N SER A 153 0.83 0.48 9.60
CA SER A 153 1.13 1.92 9.70
C SER A 153 2.59 2.22 9.38
N TYR A 154 3.52 1.40 9.87
CA TYR A 154 4.94 1.54 9.56
C TYR A 154 5.23 1.36 8.06
N VAL A 155 4.71 0.28 7.46
CA VAL A 155 4.92 -0.03 6.03
C VAL A 155 4.32 1.07 5.17
N LEU A 156 3.05 1.43 5.42
CA LEU A 156 2.35 2.46 4.65
C LEU A 156 3.05 3.82 4.76
N GLY A 157 3.51 4.21 5.95
CA GLY A 157 4.25 5.46 6.15
C GLY A 157 5.58 5.48 5.38
N THR A 158 6.38 4.42 5.55
CA THR A 158 7.69 4.29 4.90
C THR A 158 7.57 4.25 3.38
N VAL A 159 6.63 3.45 2.86
CA VAL A 159 6.48 3.27 1.41
C VAL A 159 5.83 4.48 0.75
N SER A 160 4.95 5.20 1.46
CA SER A 160 4.43 6.49 0.95
C SER A 160 5.56 7.52 0.79
N ALA A 161 6.52 7.57 1.72
CA ALA A 161 7.70 8.42 1.60
C ALA A 161 8.62 7.98 0.45
N GLU A 162 8.77 6.66 0.22
CA GLU A 162 9.49 6.08 -0.92
C GLU A 162 8.86 6.50 -2.26
N VAL A 163 7.54 6.33 -2.41
CA VAL A 163 6.79 6.76 -3.59
C VAL A 163 6.95 8.25 -3.85
N ALA A 164 6.80 9.08 -2.82
CA ALA A 164 6.97 10.53 -2.94
C ALA A 164 8.39 10.92 -3.36
N THR A 165 9.40 10.23 -2.82
CA THR A 165 10.82 10.45 -3.17
C THR A 165 11.08 10.10 -4.63
N ARG A 166 10.62 8.93 -5.10
CA ARG A 166 10.75 8.52 -6.51
C ARG A 166 10.06 9.49 -7.44
N GLU A 167 8.87 9.97 -7.08
CA GLU A 167 8.13 10.94 -7.88
C GLU A 167 8.84 12.31 -7.95
N MET A 168 9.46 12.75 -6.86
CA MET A 168 10.30 13.95 -6.83
C MET A 168 11.52 13.82 -7.74
N VAL A 169 12.19 12.66 -7.72
CA VAL A 169 13.33 12.37 -8.60
C VAL A 169 12.88 12.35 -10.07
N ARG A 170 11.79 11.64 -10.39
CA ARG A 170 11.21 11.58 -11.74
C ARG A 170 10.85 12.97 -12.28
N LYS A 171 10.20 13.82 -11.46
CA LYS A 171 9.85 15.20 -11.83
C LYS A 171 11.04 16.11 -12.03
N SER A 172 12.19 15.81 -11.43
CA SER A 172 13.42 16.59 -11.64
C SER A 172 14.01 16.42 -13.05
N GLY A 173 13.61 15.39 -13.80
CA GLY A 173 14.15 15.06 -15.12
C GLY A 173 15.61 14.59 -15.10
N ARG A 174 16.19 14.35 -13.91
CA ARG A 174 17.56 13.88 -13.72
C ARG A 174 17.61 12.35 -13.54
N SER A 175 18.79 11.77 -13.77
CA SER A 175 19.05 10.41 -13.30
C SER A 175 19.09 10.38 -11.77
N GLU A 176 18.72 9.24 -11.19
CA GLU A 176 18.71 9.05 -9.73
C GLU A 176 20.09 9.33 -9.12
N GLU A 177 21.15 8.80 -9.73
CA GLU A 177 22.53 9.02 -9.26
C GLU A 177 22.91 10.51 -9.22
N SER A 178 22.55 11.26 -10.27
CA SER A 178 22.85 12.70 -10.33
C SER A 178 22.01 13.48 -9.34
N TRP A 179 20.76 13.08 -9.10
CA TRP A 179 19.89 13.71 -8.12
C TRP A 179 20.40 13.47 -6.70
N VAL A 180 20.75 12.22 -6.35
CA VAL A 180 21.28 11.86 -5.02
C VAL A 180 22.58 12.60 -4.74
N ARG A 181 23.50 12.65 -5.71
CA ARG A 181 24.79 13.33 -5.56
C ARG A 181 24.62 14.82 -5.26
N GLU A 182 23.78 15.51 -6.04
CA GLU A 182 23.50 16.94 -5.85
C GLU A 182 22.87 17.22 -4.48
N ARG A 183 21.87 16.41 -4.07
CA ARG A 183 21.24 16.57 -2.74
C ARG A 183 22.24 16.31 -1.61
N LEU A 184 23.19 15.40 -1.79
CA LEU A 184 24.24 15.13 -0.80
C LEU A 184 25.21 16.31 -0.70
N GLU A 185 25.64 16.88 -1.83
CA GLU A 185 26.50 18.07 -1.88
C GLU A 185 25.83 19.28 -1.21
N GLU A 186 24.54 19.52 -1.50
CA GLU A 186 23.74 20.56 -0.83
C GLU A 186 23.62 20.30 0.67
N ALA A 187 23.33 19.06 1.08
CA ALA A 187 23.24 18.69 2.48
C ALA A 187 24.58 18.90 3.22
N GLN A 188 25.72 18.61 2.57
CA GLN A 188 27.06 18.87 3.13
C GLN A 188 27.29 20.36 3.34
N ALA A 189 26.90 21.20 2.38
CA ALA A 189 27.08 22.64 2.47
C ALA A 189 26.22 23.27 3.60
N VAL A 190 25.02 22.74 3.83
CA VAL A 190 24.10 23.23 4.89
C VAL A 190 24.44 22.66 6.26
N ALA A 191 24.93 21.42 6.34
CA ALA A 191 25.19 20.74 7.61
C ALA A 191 26.39 21.31 8.40
N VAL A 192 27.14 22.28 7.87
CA VAL A 192 28.33 22.87 8.50
C VAL A 192 28.05 23.39 9.91
N ASP A 193 26.87 23.94 10.14
CA ASP A 193 26.47 24.48 11.46
C ASP A 193 25.80 23.44 12.37
N TYR A 194 25.73 22.18 11.93
CA TYR A 194 25.00 21.09 12.61
C TYR A 194 25.91 19.85 12.78
N PRO A 195 26.75 19.78 13.82
CA PRO A 195 27.82 18.78 13.94
C PRO A 195 27.36 17.32 13.75
N GLU A 196 26.24 16.93 14.37
CA GLU A 196 25.70 15.58 14.24
C GLU A 196 25.20 15.28 12.81
N MET A 197 24.61 16.27 12.16
CA MET A 197 24.16 16.16 10.77
C MET A 197 25.33 16.15 9.81
N GLN A 198 26.39 16.91 10.09
CA GLN A 198 27.61 16.91 9.30
C GLN A 198 28.24 15.51 9.29
N GLU A 199 28.39 14.89 10.46
CA GLU A 199 28.94 13.53 10.55
C GLU A 199 27.98 12.49 9.95
N SER A 200 26.66 12.67 10.11
CA SER A 200 25.66 11.81 9.45
C SER A 200 25.77 11.86 7.93
N VAL A 201 25.82 13.06 7.35
CA VAL A 201 25.98 13.28 5.90
C VAL A 201 27.31 12.73 5.40
N ARG A 202 28.40 12.86 6.18
CA ARG A 202 29.71 12.26 5.85
C ARG A 202 29.68 10.73 5.84
N ARG A 203 28.89 10.12 6.72
CA ARG A 203 28.71 8.66 6.82
C ARG A 203 27.78 8.09 5.75
N ARG A 204 26.93 8.91 5.11
CA ARG A 204 26.09 8.44 4.01
C ARG A 204 26.98 7.90 2.90
N THR A 205 26.90 6.61 2.67
CA THR A 205 27.56 5.95 1.55
C THR A 205 26.91 6.40 0.26
N SER A 206 27.60 6.30 -0.87
CA SER A 206 27.04 6.52 -2.21
C SER A 206 26.11 5.38 -2.66
N ALA A 207 25.45 4.70 -1.72
CA ALA A 207 24.47 3.67 -2.05
C ALA A 207 23.38 4.30 -2.92
N GLY A 208 22.91 3.55 -3.91
CA GLY A 208 21.82 3.99 -4.78
C GLY A 208 20.58 4.35 -3.96
N LEU A 209 19.72 5.18 -4.55
CA LEU A 209 18.45 5.59 -3.94
C LEU A 209 17.63 4.37 -3.50
N ASP A 210 17.46 3.40 -4.40
CA ASP A 210 16.70 2.17 -4.13
C ASP A 210 17.30 1.30 -3.02
N THR A 211 18.64 1.21 -2.95
CA THR A 211 19.33 0.51 -1.86
C THR A 211 19.02 1.18 -0.54
N SER A 212 19.17 2.50 -0.47
CA SER A 212 18.93 3.28 0.75
C SER A 212 17.48 3.18 1.22
N LEU A 213 16.51 3.25 0.30
CA LEU A 213 15.08 3.11 0.61
C LEU A 213 14.75 1.71 1.14
N THR A 214 15.34 0.68 0.52
CA THR A 214 15.15 -0.71 0.94
C THR A 214 15.79 -0.99 2.29
N GLU A 215 17.00 -0.50 2.55
CA GLU A 215 17.67 -0.64 3.85
C GLU A 215 16.87 0.05 4.97
N ASN A 216 16.36 1.26 4.73
CA ASN A 216 15.51 1.96 5.71
C ASN A 216 14.23 1.18 6.04
N PHE A 217 13.61 0.57 5.02
CA PHE A 217 12.43 -0.27 5.18
C PHE A 217 12.73 -1.55 5.98
N VAL A 218 13.80 -2.27 5.65
CA VAL A 218 14.15 -3.51 6.34
C VAL A 218 14.50 -3.22 7.79
N PHE A 219 15.35 -2.21 8.04
CA PHE A 219 15.77 -1.84 9.39
C PHE A 219 14.58 -1.47 10.28
N GLY A 220 13.67 -0.62 9.79
CA GLY A 220 12.55 -0.19 10.61
C GLY A 220 11.51 -1.30 10.82
N LEU A 221 11.31 -2.20 9.85
CA LEU A 221 10.44 -3.36 10.02
C LEU A 221 11.01 -4.30 11.09
N ASP A 222 12.29 -4.65 10.99
CA ASP A 222 12.95 -5.50 11.99
C ASP A 222 12.88 -4.89 13.40
N ALA A 223 13.20 -3.60 13.52
CA ALA A 223 13.15 -2.89 14.80
C ALA A 223 11.74 -2.85 15.40
N LEU A 224 10.70 -2.68 14.55
CA LEU A 224 9.31 -2.73 14.99
C LEU A 224 8.94 -4.13 15.50
N LEU A 225 9.32 -5.18 14.76
CA LEU A 225 9.03 -6.56 15.13
C LEU A 225 9.77 -6.97 16.41
N ASP A 226 11.00 -6.51 16.62
CA ASP A 226 11.73 -6.68 17.88
C ASP A 226 10.98 -6.04 19.06
N GLY A 227 10.45 -4.84 18.85
CA GLY A 227 9.64 -4.14 19.84
C GLY A 227 8.33 -4.88 20.17
N LEU A 228 7.67 -5.45 19.17
CA LEU A 228 6.47 -6.28 19.35
C LEU A 228 6.80 -7.58 20.10
N GLU A 229 7.87 -8.27 19.71
CA GLU A 229 8.32 -9.49 20.38
C GLU A 229 8.61 -9.26 21.87
N ALA A 230 9.25 -8.14 22.20
CA ALA A 230 9.54 -7.76 23.57
C ALA A 230 8.29 -7.44 24.40
N ARG A 231 7.16 -7.08 23.77
CA ARG A 231 5.88 -6.85 24.45
C ARG A 231 5.17 -8.14 24.82
N VAL A 232 5.29 -9.18 24.00
CA VAL A 232 4.67 -10.49 24.29
C VAL A 232 5.41 -11.26 25.38
N LYS A 233 6.72 -11.06 25.52
CA LYS A 233 7.55 -11.73 26.53
C LYS A 233 7.35 -11.21 27.96
N LYS A 234 6.46 -10.24 28.19
CA LYS A 234 6.18 -9.63 29.50
C LYS A 234 4.82 -10.08 30.01
#